data_AF-A0AAD7ER78-F1
#
_entry.id   AF-A0AAD7ER78-F1
#
_cell.length_a   1.000
_cell.length_b   1.000
_cell.length_c   1.000
_cell.angle_alpha   90.00
_cell.angle_beta   90.00
_cell.angle_gamma   90.00
#
_symmetry.space_group_name_H-M   'P 1'
#
loop_
_entity.id
_entity.type
_entity.pdbx_description
1 polymer ?
#
loop_
_entity_poly.entity_id
_entity_poly.type
_entity_poly.pdbx_seq_one_letter_code
_entity_poly.pdbx_strand_id
1 'polypeptide(L)'
;LDHLVHTLVERVVPYYALKQRRQDLNFEGPDIETQKRMAILKRAKNYTEDQIQQVGDSMYTVASESQPARVYDVDVDAYSCSCLDFP
;
A
#
# COMPACT_ATOMS: atom_id res chain seq x y z
N LEU A 1 -3.32 30.54 14.68
CA LEU A 1 -3.51 30.02 13.32
C LEU A 1 -2.35 30.44 12.41
N ASP A 2 -2.01 31.73 12.40
CA ASP A 2 -1.03 32.33 11.49
C ASP A 2 0.38 31.73 11.58
N HIS A 3 0.88 31.43 12.78
CA HIS A 3 2.20 30.80 12.92
C HIS A 3 2.25 29.39 12.30
N LEU A 4 1.16 28.62 12.41
CA LEU A 4 1.08 27.29 11.81
C LEU A 4 1.07 27.40 10.29
N VAL A 5 0.24 28.29 9.74
CA VAL A 5 0.17 28.53 8.29
C VAL A 5 1.51 29.02 7.75
N HIS A 6 2.14 29.98 8.43
CA HIS A 6 3.46 30.49 8.10
C HIS A 6 4.52 29.39 8.13
N THR A 7 4.52 28.54 9.16
CA THR A 7 5.48 27.42 9.25
C THR A 7 5.28 26.41 8.13
N LEU A 8 4.03 26.07 7.82
CA LEU A 8 3.72 25.13 6.75
C LEU A 8 4.18 25.65 5.39
N VAL A 9 3.88 26.92 5.09
CA VAL A 9 4.19 27.54 3.80
C VAL A 9 5.68 27.84 3.65
N GLU A 10 6.32 28.46 4.65
CA GLU A 10 7.69 28.95 4.52
C GLU A 10 8.75 27.88 4.80
N ARG A 11 8.41 26.82 5.54
CA ARG A 11 9.39 25.79 5.93
C ARG A 11 9.04 24.42 5.39
N VAL A 12 7.81 23.96 5.64
CA VAL A 12 7.44 22.56 5.35
C VAL A 12 7.30 22.33 3.84
N VAL A 13 6.61 23.22 3.12
CA VAL A 13 6.44 23.08 1.66
C VAL A 13 7.79 23.10 0.91
N PRO A 14 8.70 24.07 1.13
CA PRO A 14 10.01 24.08 0.47
C PRO A 14 10.84 22.84 0.81
N TYR A 15 10.79 22.38 2.05
CA TYR A 15 11.50 21.16 2.47
C TYR A 15 11.04 19.94 1.68
N TYR A 16 9.72 19.70 1.59
CA TYR A 16 9.19 18.55 0.85
C TYR A 16 9.35 18.68 -0.66
N ALA A 17 9.29 19.89 -1.22
CA ALA A 17 9.58 20.12 -2.64
C ALA A 17 11.04 19.76 -2.98
N LEU A 18 12.00 20.14 -2.12
CA LEU A 18 13.40 19.75 -2.29
C LEU A 18 13.59 18.24 -2.12
N LYS A 19 12.95 17.64 -1.11
CA LYS A 19 12.98 16.20 -0.88
C LYS A 19 12.46 15.43 -2.09
N GLN A 20 11.33 15.84 -2.65
CA GLN A 20 10.74 15.22 -3.83
C GLN A 20 11.68 15.31 -5.04
N ARG A 21 12.25 16.49 -5.32
CA ARG A 21 13.25 16.64 -6.39
C ARG A 21 14.45 15.71 -6.21
N ARG A 22 14.90 15.50 -4.98
CA ARG A 22 15.99 14.56 -4.69
C ARG A 22 15.57 13.12 -4.92
N GLN A 23 14.32 12.75 -4.61
CA GLN A 23 13.77 11.44 -4.94
C GLN A 23 13.67 11.24 -6.46
N ASP A 24 13.22 12.24 -7.21
CA ASP A 24 13.15 12.19 -8.68
C ASP A 24 14.53 11.98 -9.32
N LEU A 25 15.58 12.49 -8.67
CA LEU A 25 16.98 12.31 -9.05
C LEU A 25 17.62 11.05 -8.42
N ASN A 26 16.85 10.20 -7.75
CA ASN A 26 17.26 8.97 -7.07
C ASN A 26 18.26 9.12 -5.91
N PHE A 27 18.40 10.32 -5.33
CA PHE A 27 19.29 10.53 -4.16
C PHE A 27 18.70 10.04 -2.84
N GLU A 28 17.37 10.01 -2.71
CA GLU A 28 16.66 9.67 -1.47
C GLU A 28 15.91 8.32 -1.58
N GLY A 29 16.07 7.62 -2.72
CA GLY A 29 15.33 6.41 -3.05
C GLY A 29 13.87 6.68 -3.45
N PRO A 30 13.08 5.60 -3.66
CA PRO A 30 11.67 5.71 -4.03
C PRO A 30 10.85 6.38 -2.93
N ASP A 31 9.73 7.00 -3.31
CA ASP A 31 8.78 7.57 -2.36
C ASP A 31 8.12 6.49 -1.47
N ILE A 32 7.38 6.92 -0.45
CA ILE A 32 6.78 6.02 0.55
C ILE A 32 5.73 5.10 -0.07
N GLU A 33 4.95 5.57 -1.04
CA GLU A 33 3.96 4.74 -1.73
C GLU A 33 4.67 3.67 -2.54
N THR A 34 5.66 4.07 -3.34
CA THR A 34 6.47 3.17 -4.15
C THR A 34 7.17 2.13 -3.26
N GLN A 35 7.75 2.54 -2.12
CA GLN A 35 8.37 1.63 -1.16
C GLN A 35 7.36 0.63 -0.59
N LYS A 36 6.16 1.08 -0.19
CA LYS A 36 5.10 0.20 0.30
C LYS A 36 4.65 -0.77 -0.77
N ARG A 37 4.46 -0.31 -2.00
CA ARG A 37 4.09 -1.14 -3.14
C ARG A 37 5.13 -2.21 -3.42
N MET A 38 6.41 -1.84 -3.45
CA MET A 38 7.52 -2.79 -3.61
C MET A 38 7.55 -3.83 -2.48
N ALA A 39 7.30 -3.42 -1.23
CA ALA A 39 7.23 -4.33 -0.10
C ALA A 39 6.07 -5.32 -0.20
N ILE A 40 4.88 -4.86 -0.61
CA ILE A 40 3.70 -5.70 -0.85
C ILE A 40 4.00 -6.70 -1.97
N LEU A 41 4.51 -6.24 -3.11
CA LEU A 41 4.85 -7.11 -4.24
C LEU A 41 5.91 -8.15 -3.86
N LYS A 42 6.89 -7.78 -3.05
CA LYS A 42 7.92 -8.71 -2.55
C LYS A 42 7.31 -9.80 -1.66
N ARG A 43 6.33 -9.46 -0.82
CA ARG A 43 5.61 -10.43 0.03
C ARG A 43 4.65 -11.30 -0.78
N ALA A 44 3.92 -10.70 -1.72
CA ALA A 44 2.99 -11.41 -2.60
C ALA A 44 3.69 -12.53 -3.39
N LYS A 45 4.97 -12.36 -3.77
CA LYS A 45 5.75 -13.42 -4.43
C LYS A 45 5.94 -14.69 -3.59
N ASN A 46 5.74 -14.63 -2.28
CA ASN A 46 5.86 -15.78 -1.39
C ASN A 46 4.53 -16.51 -1.18
N TYR A 47 3.41 -15.98 -1.70
CA TYR A 47 2.13 -16.69 -1.64
C TYR A 47 2.17 -17.89 -2.58
N THR A 48 1.77 -19.06 -2.07
CA THR A 48 1.56 -20.25 -2.90
C THR A 48 0.14 -20.26 -3.46
N GLU A 49 -0.07 -20.92 -4.60
CA GLU A 49 -1.41 -21.08 -5.20
C GLU A 49 -2.40 -21.73 -4.22
N ASP A 50 -1.92 -22.58 -3.32
CA ASP A 50 -2.75 -23.21 -2.29
C ASP A 50 -3.39 -22.21 -1.30
N GLN A 51 -2.81 -21.03 -1.18
CA GLN A 51 -3.28 -19.95 -0.29
C GLN A 51 -4.30 -19.02 -0.97
N ILE A 52 -4.51 -19.18 -2.29
CA ILE A 52 -5.48 -18.40 -3.07
C ILE A 52 -6.40 -19.40 -3.77
N GLN A 53 -7.61 -19.57 -3.25
CA GLN A 53 -8.61 -20.44 -3.86
C GLN A 53 -9.66 -19.61 -4.58
N GLN A 54 -9.95 -19.95 -5.83
CA GLN A 54 -11.05 -19.38 -6.57
C GLN A 54 -12.35 -20.12 -6.19
N VAL A 55 -13.34 -19.39 -5.69
CA VAL A 55 -14.64 -19.94 -5.24
C VAL A 55 -15.78 -19.63 -6.21
N GLY A 56 -15.53 -18.79 -7.22
CA GLY A 56 -16.44 -18.50 -8.33
C GLY A 56 -15.74 -17.74 -9.45
N ASP A 57 -16.49 -17.23 -10.44
CA ASP A 57 -15.89 -16.54 -11.59
C ASP A 57 -15.04 -15.32 -11.20
N SER A 58 -15.49 -14.56 -10.19
CA SER A 58 -14.83 -13.32 -9.74
C SER A 58 -14.56 -13.27 -8.24
N MET A 59 -14.74 -14.39 -7.54
CA MET A 59 -14.60 -14.47 -6.07
C MET A 59 -13.44 -15.37 -5.68
N TYR A 60 -12.56 -14.86 -4.82
CA TYR A 60 -11.36 -15.53 -4.35
C TYR A 60 -11.31 -15.54 -2.83
N THR A 61 -10.82 -16.62 -2.26
CA THR A 61 -10.49 -16.72 -0.84
C THR A 61 -8.98 -16.73 -0.69
N VAL A 62 -8.47 -15.84 0.16
CA VAL A 62 -7.03 -15.61 0.35
C VAL A 62 -6.70 -15.81 1.83
N ALA A 63 -5.89 -16.81 2.15
CA ALA A 63 -5.42 -17.05 3.51
C ALA A 63 -4.41 -15.97 3.93
N SER A 64 -4.47 -15.49 5.17
CA SER A 64 -3.49 -14.51 5.65
C SER A 64 -2.12 -15.14 5.92
N GLU A 65 -1.07 -14.60 5.30
CA GLU A 65 0.32 -14.98 5.62
C GLU A 65 0.67 -14.76 7.10
N SER A 66 0.15 -13.69 7.71
CA SER A 66 0.46 -13.34 9.11
C SER A 66 -0.39 -14.08 10.13
N GLN A 67 -1.57 -14.54 9.75
CA GLN A 67 -2.56 -15.15 10.66
C GLN A 67 -3.23 -16.34 9.96
N PRO A 68 -2.69 -17.57 10.10
CA PRO A 68 -3.16 -18.73 9.35
C PRO A 68 -4.65 -19.07 9.54
N ALA A 69 -5.25 -18.64 10.64
CA ALA A 69 -6.66 -18.83 10.94
C ALA A 69 -7.60 -17.82 10.25
N ARG A 70 -7.06 -16.81 9.55
CA ARG A 70 -7.85 -15.80 8.84
C ARG A 70 -7.79 -16.05 7.35
N VAL A 71 -8.97 -16.02 6.74
CA VAL A 71 -9.18 -16.07 5.30
C VAL A 71 -9.99 -14.85 4.93
N TYR A 72 -9.58 -14.18 3.84
CA TYR A 72 -10.25 -13.02 3.30
C TYR A 72 -10.97 -13.40 2.01
N ASP A 73 -12.15 -12.84 1.83
CA ASP A 73 -12.93 -12.98 0.61
C ASP A 73 -12.68 -11.73 -0.22
N VAL A 74 -12.29 -11.93 -1.48
CA VAL A 74 -11.99 -10.87 -2.45
C VAL A 74 -12.92 -11.06 -3.63
N ASP A 75 -13.76 -10.06 -3.89
CA ASP A 75 -14.58 -9.97 -5.08
C ASP A 75 -13.98 -8.93 -6.02
N VAL A 76 -13.51 -9.40 -7.18
CA VAL A 76 -12.81 -8.57 -8.17
C VAL A 76 -13.79 -7.68 -8.96
N ASP A 77 -15.03 -8.14 -9.17
CA ASP A 77 -16.03 -7.39 -9.94
C ASP A 77 -16.72 -6.32 -9.07
N ALA A 78 -17.02 -6.68 -7.83
CA ALA A 78 -17.57 -5.75 -6.85
C ALA A 78 -16.51 -4.81 -6.26
N TYR A 79 -15.22 -5.03 -6.57
CA TYR A 79 -14.08 -4.34 -5.95
C TYR A 79 -14.21 -4.31 -4.43
N SER A 80 -14.42 -5.47 -3.81
CA SER A 80 -14.63 -5.57 -2.36
C SER A 80 -13.73 -6.62 -1.74
N CYS A 81 -13.31 -6.39 -0.48
CA CYS A 81 -12.62 -7.40 0.31
C CYS A 81 -13.16 -7.43 1.74
N SER A 82 -13.24 -8.61 2.37
CA SER A 82 -13.43 -8.74 3.82
C SER A 82 -12.15 -8.43 4.65
N CYS A 83 -11.12 -7.94 3.98
CA CYS A 83 -9.88 -7.44 4.56
C CYS A 83 -10.18 -6.25 5.48
N LEU A 84 -9.57 -6.24 6.68
CA LEU A 84 -9.76 -5.14 7.66
C LEU A 84 -9.31 -3.77 7.14
N ASP A 85 -8.35 -3.73 6.22
CA ASP A 85 -7.77 -2.51 5.69
C ASP A 85 -8.38 -2.08 4.34
N PHE A 86 -9.41 -2.79 3.87
CA PHE A 86 -10.09 -2.47 2.61
C PHE A 86 -11.26 -1.51 2.89
N PRO A 87 -11.27 -0.29 2.30
CA PRO A 87 -12.31 0.71 2.51
C PRO A 87 -13.63 0.38 1.80
#